data_AF-A0A2D7I9M0-F1
#
_entry.id   AF-A0A2D7I9M0-F1
#
_cell.length_a   1.000
_cell.length_b   1.000
_cell.length_c   1.000
_cell.angle_alpha   90.00
_cell.angle_beta   90.00
_cell.angle_gamma   90.00
#
_symmetry.space_group_name_H-M   'P 1'
#
loop_
_entity.id
_entity.type
_entity.pdbx_description
1 polymer ?
#
loop_
_entity_poly.entity_id
_entity_poly.type
_entity_poly.pdbx_seq_one_letter_code
_entity_poly.pdbx_strand_id
1 'polypeptide(L)'
;MSAISQSIPNLLGGVSQQPDPLKIPGQVREAENVLLDPTFGCRKRPPTKFINQLATDIPKDATWFPIFRDQNERYIVAIYKDTNSATQIKVWDADTGVSVNVNTQGTAAQYLDVADVKNIRPLTINDYT
;
A
#
# COMPACT_ATOMS: atom_id res chain seq x y z
N MET A 1 -13.59 43.10 -29.66
CA MET A 1 -13.52 41.71 -29.18
C MET A 1 -13.39 41.78 -27.67
N SER A 2 -14.38 41.28 -26.92
CA SER A 2 -14.36 41.36 -25.45
C SER A 2 -13.34 40.36 -24.91
N ALA A 3 -12.47 40.79 -23.99
CA ALA A 3 -11.55 39.88 -23.32
C ALA A 3 -12.33 39.08 -22.26
N ILE A 4 -12.35 37.75 -22.39
CA ILE A 4 -12.96 36.85 -21.40
C ILE A 4 -11.84 36.32 -20.51
N SER A 5 -11.97 36.51 -19.21
CA SER A 5 -11.07 35.96 -18.19
C SER A 5 -11.87 35.06 -17.25
N GLN A 6 -11.34 33.87 -16.97
CA GLN A 6 -11.94 32.90 -16.05
C GLN A 6 -10.87 32.46 -15.05
N SER A 7 -11.22 32.48 -13.77
CA SER A 7 -10.36 32.00 -12.69
C SER A 7 -10.89 30.67 -12.16
N ILE A 8 -9.99 29.71 -11.94
CA ILE A 8 -10.29 28.44 -11.28
C ILE A 8 -9.74 28.55 -9.86
N PRO A 9 -10.60 28.49 -8.82
CA PRO A 9 -10.19 28.83 -7.47
C PRO A 9 -9.31 27.76 -6.82
N ASN A 10 -9.45 26.48 -7.20
CA ASN A 10 -8.66 25.38 -6.67
C ASN A 10 -8.64 24.20 -7.66
N LEU A 11 -7.77 23.22 -7.41
CA LEU A 11 -7.64 21.99 -8.20
C LEU A 11 -8.09 20.75 -7.41
N LEU A 12 -9.03 20.91 -6.47
CA LEU A 12 -9.47 19.83 -5.59
C LEU A 12 -10.51 18.90 -6.23
N GLY A 13 -10.91 19.17 -7.48
CA GLY A 13 -11.92 18.38 -8.19
C GLY A 13 -11.44 16.99 -8.63
N GLY A 14 -10.13 16.71 -8.52
CA GLY A 14 -9.56 15.43 -8.89
C GLY A 14 -9.59 15.16 -10.40
N VAL A 15 -9.38 13.89 -10.76
CA VAL A 15 -9.37 13.45 -12.16
C VAL A 15 -10.79 13.12 -12.62
N SER A 16 -11.20 13.68 -13.77
CA SER A 16 -12.48 13.39 -14.40
C SER A 16 -12.30 13.02 -15.88
N GLN A 17 -12.88 11.89 -16.28
CA GLN A 17 -12.93 11.43 -17.68
C GLN A 17 -14.16 11.95 -18.44
N GLN A 18 -14.96 12.82 -17.82
CA GLN A 18 -16.13 13.40 -18.48
C GLN A 18 -15.72 14.27 -19.68
N PRO A 19 -16.60 14.44 -20.69
CA PRO A 19 -16.43 15.41 -21.76
C PRO A 19 -16.24 16.82 -21.19
N ASP A 20 -15.41 17.65 -21.83
CA ASP A 20 -15.05 18.97 -21.31
C ASP A 20 -16.23 19.90 -20.98
N PRO A 21 -17.34 19.92 -21.75
CA PRO A 21 -18.50 20.77 -21.41
C PRO A 21 -19.17 20.40 -20.08
N LEU A 22 -18.94 19.18 -19.58
CA LEU A 22 -19.51 18.66 -18.34
C LEU A 22 -18.53 18.72 -17.17
N LYS A 23 -17.26 19.11 -17.42
CA LYS A 23 -16.25 19.18 -16.36
C LYS A 23 -16.48 20.40 -15.48
N ILE A 24 -16.39 20.16 -14.17
CA ILE A 24 -16.48 21.21 -13.17
C ILE A 24 -15.12 21.92 -13.08
N PRO A 25 -15.07 23.26 -12.92
CA PRO A 25 -13.82 23.98 -12.64
C PRO A 25 -13.08 23.35 -11.45
N GLY A 26 -11.79 23.06 -11.64
CA GLY A 26 -10.94 22.41 -10.64
C GLY A 26 -10.79 20.90 -10.82
N GLN A 27 -11.51 20.29 -11.77
CA GLN A 27 -11.22 18.94 -12.26
C GLN A 27 -10.14 18.96 -13.33
N VAL A 28 -9.29 17.94 -13.34
CA VAL A 28 -8.22 17.75 -14.31
C VAL A 28 -8.45 16.47 -15.12
N ARG A 29 -7.80 16.36 -16.28
CA ARG A 29 -7.82 15.13 -17.09
C ARG A 29 -6.87 14.06 -16.56
N GLU A 30 -5.79 14.48 -15.93
CA GLU A 30 -4.71 13.61 -15.45
C GLU A 30 -3.99 14.30 -14.30
N ALA A 31 -3.49 13.51 -13.34
CA ALA A 31 -2.82 13.98 -12.13
C ALA A 31 -1.69 13.00 -11.76
N GLU A 32 -0.52 13.15 -12.38
CA GLU A 32 0.62 12.27 -12.14
C GLU A 32 1.52 12.78 -11.01
N ASN A 33 1.82 11.93 -10.02
CA ASN A 33 2.75 12.24 -8.93
C ASN A 33 2.47 13.55 -8.17
N VAL A 34 1.21 13.97 -8.12
CA VAL A 34 0.74 15.15 -7.38
C VAL A 34 -0.14 14.77 -6.20
N LEU A 35 -0.14 15.64 -5.19
CA LEU A 35 -1.01 15.61 -4.02
C LEU A 35 -1.86 16.88 -4.05
N LEU A 36 -3.18 16.71 -4.13
CA LEU A 36 -4.14 17.80 -4.12
C LEU A 36 -4.51 18.12 -2.66
N ASP A 37 -3.85 19.12 -2.09
CA ASP A 37 -4.02 19.55 -0.71
C ASP A 37 -4.99 20.74 -0.62
N PRO A 38 -5.98 20.74 0.31
CA PRO A 38 -6.98 21.79 0.40
C PRO A 38 -6.43 23.15 0.86
N THR A 39 -5.32 23.17 1.58
CA THR A 39 -4.72 24.38 2.13
C THR A 39 -3.64 24.96 1.23
N PHE A 40 -2.91 24.10 0.54
CA PHE A 40 -1.73 24.48 -0.23
C PHE A 40 -1.83 24.18 -1.73
N GLY A 41 -2.99 23.72 -2.19
CA GLY A 41 -3.27 23.43 -3.60
C GLY A 41 -2.56 22.17 -4.11
N CYS A 42 -2.17 22.20 -5.38
CA CYS A 42 -1.50 21.07 -6.03
C CYS A 42 0.00 21.07 -5.70
N ARG A 43 0.44 20.07 -4.93
CA ARG A 43 1.84 19.86 -4.56
C ARG A 43 2.38 18.60 -5.21
N LYS A 44 3.70 18.48 -5.33
CA LYS A 44 4.33 17.21 -5.66
C LYS A 44 4.08 16.20 -4.52
N ARG A 45 3.86 14.93 -4.85
CA ARG A 45 3.72 13.86 -3.85
C ARG A 45 4.95 13.85 -2.92
N PRO A 46 4.76 13.68 -1.60
CA PRO A 46 5.89 13.57 -0.67
C PRO A 46 6.90 12.50 -1.12
N PRO A 47 8.21 12.78 -1.02
CA PRO A 47 9.23 11.83 -1.41
C PRO A 47 9.21 10.61 -0.48
N THR A 48 9.47 9.43 -1.03
CA THR A 48 9.68 8.20 -0.26
C THR A 48 11.15 8.08 0.10
N LYS A 49 11.45 7.83 1.38
CA LYS A 49 12.82 7.51 1.83
C LYS A 49 13.01 5.99 1.79
N PHE A 50 14.07 5.55 1.12
CA PHE A 50 14.47 4.14 1.20
C PHE A 50 15.00 3.82 2.60
N ILE A 51 14.46 2.78 3.22
CA ILE A 51 14.86 2.31 4.55
C ILE A 51 15.76 1.09 4.39
N ASN A 52 15.20 0.00 3.87
CA ASN A 52 15.92 -1.25 3.68
C ASN A 52 15.24 -2.12 2.60
N GLN A 53 15.96 -3.11 2.09
CA GLN A 53 15.44 -4.11 1.16
C GLN A 53 15.01 -5.36 1.93
N LEU A 54 13.71 -5.67 1.93
CA LEU A 54 13.17 -6.79 2.72
C LEU A 54 13.53 -8.17 2.14
N ALA A 55 13.44 -8.31 0.82
CA ALA A 55 13.73 -9.55 0.09
C ALA A 55 13.83 -9.30 -1.43
N THR A 56 14.46 -10.24 -2.15
CA THR A 56 14.55 -10.24 -3.62
C THR A 56 13.79 -11.40 -4.26
N ASP A 57 13.40 -12.39 -3.46
CA ASP A 57 12.89 -13.70 -3.83
C ASP A 57 11.39 -13.86 -3.57
N ILE A 58 10.68 -12.76 -3.25
CA ILE A 58 9.23 -12.82 -3.01
C ILE A 58 8.48 -12.68 -4.34
N PRO A 59 7.60 -13.63 -4.67
CA PRO A 59 6.84 -13.58 -5.90
C PRO A 59 5.73 -12.50 -5.84
N LYS A 60 5.29 -12.05 -7.01
CA LYS A 60 4.33 -10.94 -7.18
C LYS A 60 2.95 -11.17 -6.57
N ASP A 61 2.61 -12.43 -6.34
CA ASP A 61 1.32 -12.91 -5.84
C ASP A 61 1.30 -13.11 -4.32
N ALA A 62 2.39 -12.75 -3.63
CA ALA A 62 2.48 -12.76 -2.18
C ALA A 62 1.38 -11.92 -1.52
N THR A 63 0.85 -12.43 -0.40
CA THR A 63 -0.08 -11.70 0.46
C THR A 63 0.70 -10.92 1.51
N TRP A 64 0.55 -9.61 1.51
CA TRP A 64 1.19 -8.69 2.45
C TRP A 64 0.18 -8.11 3.42
N PHE A 65 0.54 -8.05 4.70
CA PHE A 65 -0.27 -7.34 5.68
C PHE A 65 0.60 -6.75 6.81
N PRO A 66 0.23 -5.56 7.32
CA PRO A 66 0.90 -4.96 8.47
C PRO A 66 0.31 -5.48 9.79
N ILE A 67 1.13 -5.47 10.83
CA ILE A 67 0.72 -5.64 12.22
C ILE A 67 1.26 -4.43 12.99
N PHE A 68 0.38 -3.52 13.40
CA PHE A 68 0.75 -2.33 14.18
C PHE A 68 0.02 -2.38 15.52
N ARG A 69 0.76 -2.73 16.58
CA ARG A 69 0.21 -2.84 17.95
C ARG A 69 0.36 -1.53 18.70
N ASP A 70 1.58 -1.01 18.72
CA ASP A 70 1.91 0.27 19.30
C ASP A 70 2.97 1.01 18.45
N GLN A 71 3.61 2.04 19.03
CA GLN A 71 4.59 2.85 18.32
C GLN A 71 5.93 2.13 18.07
N ASN A 72 6.23 1.10 18.86
CA ASN A 72 7.48 0.35 18.86
C ASN A 72 7.31 -1.06 18.27
N GLU A 73 6.14 -1.67 18.40
CA GLU A 73 5.80 -2.99 17.90
C GLU A 73 5.02 -2.88 16.58
N ARG A 74 5.79 -2.76 15.50
CA ARG A 74 5.27 -2.64 14.14
C ARG A 74 5.97 -3.62 13.23
N TYR A 75 5.20 -4.47 12.56
CA TYR A 75 5.71 -5.53 11.70
C TYR A 75 5.03 -5.52 10.34
N ILE A 76 5.77 -6.00 9.33
CA ILE A 76 5.27 -6.29 8.00
C ILE A 76 5.43 -7.78 7.79
N VAL A 77 4.34 -8.43 7.38
CA VAL A 77 4.31 -9.87 7.12
C VAL A 77 4.08 -10.11 5.64
N ALA A 78 4.83 -11.07 5.08
CA ALA A 78 4.59 -11.62 3.76
C ALA A 78 4.35 -13.13 3.86
N ILE A 79 3.28 -13.58 3.21
CA ILE A 79 2.98 -14.99 3.01
C ILE A 79 2.99 -15.27 1.51
N TYR A 80 3.78 -16.25 1.09
CA TYR A 80 3.95 -16.56 -0.33
C TYR A 80 4.26 -18.03 -0.56
N LYS A 81 4.06 -18.50 -1.79
CA LYS A 81 4.52 -19.82 -2.24
C LYS A 81 5.91 -19.69 -2.82
N ASP A 82 6.85 -20.47 -2.31
CA ASP A 82 8.19 -20.59 -2.89
C ASP A 82 8.16 -21.46 -4.17
N THR A 83 9.26 -21.53 -4.92
CA THR A 83 9.38 -22.26 -6.18
C THR A 83 9.04 -23.76 -6.06
N ASN A 84 9.16 -24.32 -4.85
CA ASN A 84 8.81 -25.71 -4.54
C ASN A 84 7.35 -25.89 -4.10
N SER A 85 6.48 -24.89 -4.31
CA SER A 85 5.08 -24.86 -3.86
C SER A 85 4.89 -24.96 -2.34
N ALA A 86 5.95 -24.74 -1.55
CA ALA A 86 5.87 -24.64 -0.10
C ALA A 86 5.43 -23.24 0.31
N THR A 87 4.52 -23.12 1.29
CA THR A 87 4.14 -21.82 1.84
C THR A 87 5.23 -21.33 2.78
N GLN A 88 5.72 -20.11 2.55
CA GLN A 88 6.69 -19.42 3.37
C GLN A 88 6.04 -18.22 4.05
N ILE A 89 6.46 -17.96 5.29
CA ILE A 89 6.12 -16.75 6.03
C ILE A 89 7.41 -16.05 6.38
N LYS A 90 7.50 -14.78 6.01
CA LYS A 90 8.59 -13.89 6.44
C LYS A 90 7.98 -12.68 7.14
N VAL A 91 8.61 -12.27 8.22
CA VAL A 91 8.20 -11.11 9.02
C VAL A 91 9.40 -10.18 9.15
N TRP A 92 9.15 -8.89 9.02
CA TRP A 92 10.15 -7.85 9.24
C TRP A 92 9.61 -6.80 10.19
N ASP A 93 10.51 -6.17 10.92
CA ASP A 93 10.24 -4.93 11.63
C ASP A 93 9.93 -3.81 10.61
N ALA A 94 8.85 -3.05 10.84
CA ALA A 94 8.35 -2.07 9.89
C ALA A 94 9.20 -0.78 9.81
N ASP A 95 9.98 -0.48 10.85
CA ASP A 95 10.77 0.75 10.93
C ASP A 95 12.19 0.56 10.39
N THR A 96 12.75 -0.62 10.63
CA THR A 96 14.14 -0.96 10.29
C THR A 96 14.24 -1.89 9.08
N GLY A 97 13.18 -2.63 8.78
CA GLY A 97 13.18 -3.67 7.74
C GLY A 97 14.04 -4.88 8.09
N VAL A 98 14.41 -5.06 9.36
CA VAL A 98 15.18 -6.23 9.82
C VAL A 98 14.25 -7.43 9.93
N SER A 99 14.69 -8.58 9.43
CA SER A 99 13.93 -9.82 9.48
C SER A 99 13.80 -10.34 10.91
N VAL A 100 12.58 -10.70 11.29
CA VAL A 100 12.25 -11.38 12.55
C VAL A 100 12.15 -12.87 12.28
N ASN A 101 12.70 -13.69 13.18
CA ASN A 101 12.64 -15.14 13.03
C ASN A 101 11.21 -15.65 13.29
N VAL A 102 10.65 -16.39 12.33
CA VAL A 102 9.31 -16.96 12.41
C VAL A 102 9.43 -18.46 12.66
N ASN A 103 8.83 -18.95 13.76
CA ASN A 103 8.81 -20.38 14.06
C ASN A 103 7.38 -20.93 13.91
N THR A 104 7.17 -21.82 12.94
CA THR A 104 5.91 -22.53 12.77
C THR A 104 5.87 -23.76 13.67
N GLN A 105 4.90 -23.84 14.57
CA GLN A 105 4.75 -24.96 15.51
C GLN A 105 3.59 -25.88 15.11
N GLY A 106 3.73 -27.18 15.39
CA GLY A 106 2.66 -28.16 15.21
C GLY A 106 2.15 -28.26 13.77
N THR A 107 0.82 -28.24 13.60
CA THR A 107 0.14 -28.38 12.30
C THR A 107 -0.02 -27.06 11.54
N ALA A 108 0.52 -25.94 12.04
CA ALA A 108 0.39 -24.62 11.43
C ALA A 108 0.86 -24.59 9.97
N ALA A 109 1.95 -25.31 9.65
CA ALA A 109 2.46 -25.41 8.29
C ALA A 109 1.45 -26.05 7.31
N GLN A 110 0.62 -26.98 7.78
CA GLN A 110 -0.42 -27.62 6.96
C GLN A 110 -1.62 -26.70 6.75
N TYR A 111 -1.97 -25.88 7.76
CA TYR A 111 -3.05 -24.90 7.63
C TYR A 111 -2.72 -23.81 6.59
N LEU A 112 -1.45 -23.41 6.54
CA LEU A 112 -0.94 -22.41 5.61
C LEU A 112 -0.72 -22.96 4.20
N ASP A 113 -0.79 -24.28 4.01
CA ASP A 113 -0.63 -24.93 2.71
C ASP A 113 -1.91 -24.83 1.87
N VAL A 114 -2.15 -23.63 1.34
CA VAL A 114 -3.29 -23.34 0.44
C VAL A 114 -2.84 -23.26 -1.01
N ALA A 115 -3.73 -23.58 -1.95
CA ALA A 115 -3.44 -23.47 -3.39
C ALA A 115 -3.22 -22.02 -3.86
N ASP A 116 -3.96 -21.07 -3.27
CA ASP A 116 -3.80 -19.63 -3.51
C ASP A 116 -3.65 -18.92 -2.15
N VAL A 117 -2.52 -18.24 -1.96
CA VAL A 117 -2.19 -17.48 -0.74
C VAL A 117 -3.13 -16.32 -0.47
N LYS A 118 -3.91 -15.87 -1.47
CA LYS A 118 -4.94 -14.84 -1.31
C LYS A 118 -6.17 -15.31 -0.55
N ASN A 119 -6.33 -16.63 -0.40
CA ASN A 119 -7.40 -17.20 0.42
C ASN A 119 -7.12 -17.05 1.92
N ILE A 120 -5.88 -16.80 2.31
CA ILE A 120 -5.52 -16.52 3.71
C ILE A 120 -6.03 -15.12 4.08
N ARG A 121 -6.76 -15.05 5.19
CA ARG A 121 -7.30 -13.80 5.72
C ARG A 121 -6.63 -13.49 7.06
N PRO A 122 -5.72 -12.51 7.11
CA PRO A 122 -5.18 -12.05 8.38
C PRO A 122 -6.23 -11.23 9.13
N LEU A 123 -6.40 -11.51 10.42
CA LEU A 123 -7.19 -10.71 11.33
C LEU A 123 -6.29 -10.29 12.49
N THR A 124 -6.03 -8.99 12.61
CA THR A 124 -5.19 -8.45 13.69
C THR A 124 -6.07 -7.83 14.76
N ILE A 125 -6.04 -8.38 15.97
CA ILE A 125 -6.68 -7.80 17.16
C ILE A 125 -5.58 -7.38 18.13
N ASN A 126 -5.84 -6.33 18.92
CA ASN A 126 -4.84 -5.71 19.78
C ASN A 126 -4.16 -6.71 20.75
N ASP A 127 -4.89 -7.75 21.17
CA ASP A 127 -4.44 -8.72 22.18
C ASP A 127 -3.89 -10.03 21.56
N TYR A 128 -4.49 -10.54 20.48
CA TYR A 128 -4.09 -11.82 19.86
C TYR A 128 -4.06 -11.75 18.32
N THR A 129 -3.07 -12.44 17.75
CA THR A 129 -2.89 -12.73 16.33
C THR A 129 -2.31 -14.12 16.16
#